data_AF-A0A920T4Q9-F1
#
_entry.id   AF-A0A920T4Q9-F1
#
_cell.length_a   1.000
_cell.length_b   1.000
_cell.length_c   1.000
_cell.angle_alpha   90.00
_cell.angle_beta   90.00
_cell.angle_gamma   90.00
#
_symmetry.space_group_name_H-M   'P 1'
#
loop_
_entity.id
_entity.type
_entity.pdbx_description
1 polymer ?
#
loop_
_entity_poly.entity_id
_entity_poly.type
_entity_poly.pdbx_seq_one_letter_code
_entity_poly.pdbx_strand_id
1 'polypeptide(L)'
;MKRNTFKSEIEKAMSKILKDNDGFTMMEFVVALAIMGVLMSIAIPSYNNVAEKTQAARNLANMEVIREVFFQYYYRTHQQRGQYAHFPPPPLNDNGLMDEEWASTPMDSTRSYKAPKNLFSDGEFPMNSNNFPFSYETWSDTLFSSGEVSQYIKIEDIDEDSPTFGKSFIHSI
;
A
#
# COMPACT_ATOMS: atom_id res chain seq x y z
N MET A 1 8.29 -69.18 24.35
CA MET A 1 6.94 -69.23 23.74
C MET A 1 6.19 -67.89 23.74
N LYS A 2 6.30 -67.01 24.77
CA LYS A 2 5.54 -65.74 24.89
C LYS A 2 5.89 -64.58 23.91
N ARG A 3 7.00 -64.66 23.16
CA ARG A 3 7.49 -63.56 22.29
C ARG A 3 6.71 -63.45 20.96
N ASN A 4 6.18 -64.56 20.46
CA ASN A 4 5.45 -64.60 19.19
C ASN A 4 4.01 -64.09 19.31
N THR A 5 3.40 -64.25 20.48
CA THR A 5 2.05 -63.75 20.78
C THR A 5 1.98 -62.22 20.84
N PHE A 6 3.01 -61.55 21.37
CA PHE A 6 3.03 -60.09 21.42
C PHE A 6 3.15 -59.45 20.03
N LYS A 7 3.96 -60.05 19.15
CA LYS A 7 4.10 -59.58 17.76
C LYS A 7 2.80 -59.72 16.97
N SER A 8 2.08 -60.82 17.13
CA SER A 8 0.79 -61.01 16.42
C SER A 8 -0.30 -60.06 16.91
N GLU A 9 -0.30 -59.70 18.19
CA GLU A 9 -1.25 -58.72 18.75
C GLU A 9 -1.03 -57.33 18.13
N ILE A 10 0.24 -56.91 17.97
CA ILE A 10 0.60 -55.64 17.32
C ILE A 10 0.22 -55.64 15.84
N GLU A 11 0.52 -56.71 15.10
CA GLU A 11 0.15 -56.82 13.68
C GLU A 11 -1.37 -56.79 13.49
N LYS A 12 -2.12 -57.42 14.39
CA LYS A 12 -3.59 -57.42 14.37
C LYS A 12 -4.17 -56.05 14.75
N ALA A 13 -3.56 -55.34 15.70
CA ALA A 13 -3.93 -53.98 16.06
C ALA A 13 -3.66 -52.99 14.91
N MET A 14 -2.47 -53.07 14.29
CA MET A 14 -2.13 -52.27 13.10
C MET A 14 -3.06 -52.57 11.93
N SER A 15 -3.35 -53.85 11.66
CA SER A 15 -4.31 -54.23 10.62
C SER A 15 -5.73 -53.73 10.91
N LYS A 16 -6.14 -53.61 12.17
CA LYS A 16 -7.46 -53.11 12.55
C LYS A 16 -7.54 -51.59 12.34
N ILE A 17 -6.50 -50.86 12.74
CA ILE A 17 -6.37 -49.41 12.51
C ILE A 17 -6.37 -49.09 11.01
N LEU A 18 -5.73 -49.92 10.18
CA LEU A 18 -5.70 -49.76 8.73
C LEU A 18 -6.98 -50.25 8.01
N LYS A 19 -7.89 -50.92 8.73
CA LYS A 19 -9.15 -51.47 8.18
C LYS A 19 -10.39 -50.65 8.53
N ASP A 20 -10.28 -49.63 9.37
CA ASP A 20 -11.31 -48.59 9.50
C ASP A 20 -11.31 -47.75 8.20
N ASN A 21 -11.90 -48.33 7.16
CA ASN A 21 -12.08 -47.76 5.83
C ASN A 21 -13.54 -47.29 5.63
N ASP A 22 -14.15 -46.72 6.67
CA ASP A 22 -15.41 -46.01 6.50
C ASP A 22 -15.11 -44.71 5.73
N GLY A 23 -15.16 -44.82 4.40
CA GLY A 23 -15.06 -43.70 3.49
C GLY A 23 -16.35 -42.88 3.47
N PHE A 24 -16.23 -41.58 3.20
CA PHE A 24 -17.39 -40.71 3.01
C PHE A 24 -18.28 -41.22 1.88
N THR A 25 -19.60 -41.10 2.07
CA THR A 25 -20.56 -41.43 1.03
C THR A 25 -20.51 -40.37 -0.09
N MET A 26 -20.87 -40.78 -1.31
CA MET A 26 -21.02 -39.84 -2.43
C MET A 26 -22.00 -38.72 -2.10
N MET A 27 -23.06 -39.04 -1.33
CA MET A 27 -24.07 -38.07 -0.93
C MET A 27 -23.51 -37.02 0.04
N GLU A 28 -22.69 -37.41 1.01
CA GLU A 28 -22.02 -36.45 1.91
C GLU A 28 -21.12 -35.49 1.14
N PHE A 29 -20.38 -35.98 0.13
CA PHE A 29 -19.56 -35.11 -0.70
C PHE A 29 -20.39 -34.13 -1.54
N VAL A 30 -21.51 -34.57 -2.11
CA VAL A 30 -22.43 -33.69 -2.86
C VAL A 30 -23.04 -32.62 -1.97
N VAL A 31 -23.48 -32.98 -0.75
CA VAL A 31 -24.03 -32.01 0.21
C VAL A 31 -22.94 -31.01 0.64
N ALA A 32 -21.71 -31.47 0.89
CA ALA A 32 -20.59 -30.60 1.23
C ALA A 32 -20.28 -29.60 0.10
N LEU A 33 -20.21 -30.05 -1.15
CA LEU A 33 -20.02 -29.17 -2.31
C LEU A 33 -21.16 -28.16 -2.48
N ALA A 34 -22.41 -28.58 -2.24
CA ALA A 34 -23.56 -27.69 -2.29
C ALA A 34 -23.47 -26.57 -1.25
N ILE A 35 -23.11 -26.90 -0.01
CA ILE A 35 -22.91 -25.90 1.06
C ILE A 35 -21.73 -24.98 0.71
N MET A 36 -20.61 -25.52 0.23
CA MET A 36 -19.46 -24.73 -0.19
C MET A 36 -19.83 -23.75 -1.32
N GLY A 37 -20.63 -24.17 -2.30
CA GLY A 37 -21.11 -23.29 -3.38
C GLY A 37 -21.93 -22.12 -2.86
N VAL A 38 -22.85 -22.37 -1.93
CA VAL A 38 -23.66 -21.32 -1.28
C VAL A 38 -22.77 -20.35 -0.51
N LEU A 39 -21.83 -20.84 0.29
CA LEU A 39 -20.90 -19.98 1.05
C LEU A 39 -20.02 -19.14 0.12
N MET A 40 -19.46 -19.72 -0.94
CA MET A 40 -18.61 -19.02 -1.91
C MET A 40 -19.37 -17.90 -2.63
N SER A 41 -20.65 -18.10 -2.93
CA SER A 41 -21.48 -17.08 -3.61
C SER A 41 -21.59 -15.77 -2.82
N ILE A 42 -21.53 -15.83 -1.49
CA ILE A 42 -21.58 -14.65 -0.60
C ILE A 42 -20.17 -14.16 -0.25
N ALA A 43 -19.24 -15.09 0.00
CA ALA A 43 -17.90 -14.78 0.47
C ALA A 43 -17.05 -14.02 -0.56
N ILE A 44 -17.05 -14.45 -1.82
CA ILE A 44 -16.21 -13.87 -2.89
C ILE A 44 -16.51 -12.37 -3.11
N PRO A 45 -17.76 -11.94 -3.40
CA PRO A 45 -18.04 -10.53 -3.62
C PRO A 45 -17.82 -9.69 -2.35
N SER A 46 -18.10 -10.24 -1.17
CA SER A 46 -17.86 -9.54 0.09
C SER A 46 -16.38 -9.26 0.34
N TYR A 47 -15.51 -10.22 0.04
CA TYR A 47 -14.07 -10.07 0.22
C TYR A 47 -13.50 -8.99 -0.70
N ASN A 48 -13.85 -9.02 -1.99
CA ASN A 48 -13.35 -8.05 -2.97
C ASN A 48 -13.70 -6.61 -2.58
N ASN A 49 -14.94 -6.36 -2.16
CA ASN A 49 -15.37 -5.03 -1.71
C ASN A 49 -14.59 -4.52 -0.48
N VAL A 50 -14.24 -5.41 0.45
CA VAL A 50 -13.48 -5.03 1.65
C VAL A 50 -12.02 -4.78 1.29
N ALA A 51 -11.44 -5.61 0.41
CA ALA A 51 -10.09 -5.44 -0.08
C ALA A 51 -9.93 -4.10 -0.81
N GLU A 52 -10.83 -3.79 -1.75
CA GLU A 52 -10.82 -2.54 -2.53
C GLU A 52 -10.93 -1.30 -1.62
N LYS A 53 -11.87 -1.29 -0.67
CA LYS A 53 -11.99 -0.19 0.30
C LYS A 53 -10.77 -0.02 1.18
N THR A 54 -10.16 -1.14 1.59
CA THR A 54 -8.95 -1.12 2.41
C THR A 54 -7.76 -0.58 1.62
N GLN A 55 -7.62 -0.99 0.36
CA GLN A 55 -6.62 -0.48 -0.56
C GLN A 55 -6.81 1.02 -0.79
N ALA A 56 -8.03 1.47 -1.10
CA ALA A 56 -8.33 2.88 -1.25
C ALA A 56 -7.96 3.67 0.01
N ALA A 57 -8.40 3.23 1.19
CA ALA A 57 -8.07 3.90 2.45
C ALA A 57 -6.55 4.01 2.69
N ARG A 58 -5.77 2.98 2.32
CA ARG A 58 -4.30 3.02 2.39
C ARG A 58 -3.71 4.03 1.41
N ASN A 59 -4.21 4.09 0.18
CA ASN A 59 -3.71 5.02 -0.84
C ASN A 59 -3.94 6.47 -0.40
N LEU A 60 -5.16 6.79 0.08
CA LEU A 60 -5.44 8.12 0.64
C LEU A 60 -4.52 8.44 1.83
N ALA A 61 -4.34 7.49 2.75
CA ALA A 61 -3.46 7.69 3.90
C ALA A 61 -2.00 7.95 3.45
N ASN A 62 -1.50 7.22 2.45
CA ASN A 62 -0.16 7.43 1.92
C ASN A 62 0.00 8.81 1.27
N MET A 63 -0.99 9.28 0.52
CA MET A 63 -1.00 10.64 -0.03
C MET A 63 -0.98 11.72 1.08
N GLU A 64 -1.74 11.53 2.15
CA GLU A 64 -1.72 12.44 3.31
C GLU A 64 -0.37 12.41 4.04
N VAL A 65 0.25 11.25 4.20
CA VAL A 65 1.61 11.15 4.79
C VAL A 65 2.62 11.92 3.94
N ILE A 66 2.59 11.77 2.61
CA ILE A 66 3.47 12.53 1.71
C ILE A 66 3.26 14.03 1.90
N ARG A 67 2.00 14.48 1.90
CA ARG A 67 1.64 15.88 2.15
C ARG A 67 2.20 16.37 3.48
N GLU A 68 1.95 15.67 4.58
CA GLU A 68 2.43 16.06 5.90
C GLU A 68 3.96 16.20 5.94
N VAL A 69 4.67 15.23 5.36
CA VAL A 69 6.14 15.25 5.28
C VAL A 69 6.65 16.44 4.45
N PHE A 70 5.98 16.78 3.35
CA PHE A 70 6.35 17.93 2.51
C PHE A 70 6.13 19.26 3.24
N PHE A 71 5.02 19.39 3.97
CA PHE A 71 4.77 20.56 4.81
C PHE A 71 5.78 20.66 5.96
N GLN A 72 6.09 19.55 6.63
CA GLN A 72 7.13 19.52 7.67
C GLN A 72 8.50 19.93 7.11
N TYR A 73 8.85 19.47 5.90
CA TYR A 73 10.05 19.91 5.20
C TYR A 73 10.04 21.41 4.93
N TYR A 74 8.93 21.95 4.42
CA TYR A 74 8.76 23.39 4.17
C TYR A 74 8.95 24.22 5.44
N TYR A 75 8.28 23.84 6.54
CA TYR A 75 8.44 24.56 7.81
C TYR A 75 9.87 24.47 8.35
N ARG A 76 10.51 23.31 8.21
CA ARG A 76 11.91 23.12 8.65
C ARG A 76 12.87 24.01 7.85
N THR A 77 12.68 24.13 6.54
CA THR A 77 13.51 25.01 5.70
C THR A 77 13.23 26.49 5.98
N HIS A 78 11.98 26.86 6.27
CA HIS A 78 11.61 28.22 6.68
C HIS A 78 12.29 28.68 7.97
N GLN A 79 12.50 27.77 8.92
CA GLN A 79 13.15 28.08 10.19
C GLN A 79 14.68 28.16 10.10
N GLN A 80 15.28 27.64 9.03
CA GLN A 80 16.73 27.64 8.85
C GLN A 80 17.22 29.00 8.32
N ARG A 81 18.11 29.65 9.07
CA ARG A 81 18.68 30.94 8.68
C ARG A 81 19.42 30.83 7.34
N GLY A 82 19.07 31.69 6.40
CA GLY A 82 19.72 31.78 5.09
C GLY A 82 19.20 30.78 4.04
N GLN A 83 18.15 30.01 4.35
CA GLN A 83 17.46 29.19 3.36
C GLN A 83 16.10 29.80 3.01
N TYR A 84 15.69 29.63 1.75
CA TYR A 84 14.35 29.97 1.31
C TYR A 84 13.46 28.76 1.51
N ALA A 85 12.28 28.95 2.09
CA ALA A 85 11.31 27.87 2.26
C ALA A 85 10.79 27.45 0.88
N HIS A 86 10.86 26.16 0.59
CA HIS A 86 10.35 25.58 -0.64
C HIS A 86 9.86 24.17 -0.37
N PHE A 87 8.89 23.70 -1.16
CA PHE A 87 8.54 22.29 -1.21
C PHE A 87 9.59 21.50 -2.02
N PRO A 88 9.66 20.16 -1.89
CA PRO A 88 10.46 19.35 -2.81
C PRO A 88 10.18 19.74 -4.27
N PRO A 89 11.19 19.76 -5.16
CA PRO A 89 10.95 20.07 -6.57
C PRO A 89 10.04 19.01 -7.20
N PRO A 90 9.11 19.37 -8.09
CA PRO A 90 8.25 18.39 -8.76
C PRO A 90 9.10 17.47 -9.67
N PRO A 91 8.65 16.23 -9.95
CA PRO A 91 9.34 15.34 -10.87
C PRO A 91 9.39 15.94 -12.27
N LEU A 92 10.52 15.71 -12.96
CA LEU A 92 10.76 16.20 -14.33
C LEU A 92 10.45 15.14 -15.40
N ASN A 93 9.93 13.98 -15.00
CA ASN A 93 9.48 12.93 -15.91
C ASN A 93 8.14 13.31 -16.57
N ASP A 94 7.80 12.66 -17.69
CA ASP A 94 6.66 13.03 -18.53
C ASP A 94 5.30 12.97 -17.82
N ASN A 95 5.20 12.16 -16.76
CA ASN A 95 3.95 11.90 -16.05
C ASN A 95 3.87 12.58 -14.66
N GLY A 96 4.90 13.35 -14.27
CA GLY A 96 4.99 13.98 -12.95
C GLY A 96 5.05 12.99 -11.78
N LEU A 97 5.48 11.74 -12.03
CA LEU A 97 5.49 10.66 -11.05
C LEU A 97 6.65 10.77 -10.06
N MET A 98 6.39 10.56 -8.78
CA MET A 98 7.41 10.48 -7.74
C MET A 98 8.08 9.10 -7.74
N ASP A 99 8.67 8.71 -8.87
CA ASP A 99 9.36 7.43 -9.06
C ASP A 99 10.63 7.30 -8.21
N GLU A 100 11.24 6.11 -8.23
CA GLU A 100 12.46 5.84 -7.45
C GLU A 100 13.63 6.76 -7.83
N GLU A 101 13.72 7.13 -9.10
CA GLU A 101 14.76 8.03 -9.61
C GLU A 101 14.60 9.42 -9.00
N TRP A 102 13.42 10.02 -9.09
CA TRP A 102 13.11 11.30 -8.47
C TRP A 102 13.25 11.24 -6.95
N ALA A 103 12.70 10.21 -6.30
CA ALA A 103 12.73 10.05 -4.86
C ALA A 103 14.16 9.92 -4.30
N SER A 104 15.09 9.43 -5.13
CA SER A 104 16.52 9.28 -4.82
C SER A 104 17.37 10.47 -5.25
N THR A 105 16.84 11.36 -6.06
CA THR A 105 17.57 12.53 -6.57
C THR A 105 17.60 13.64 -5.52
N PRO A 106 18.76 14.27 -5.24
CA PRO A 106 18.83 15.39 -4.29
C PRO A 106 17.92 16.55 -4.69
N MET A 107 17.13 17.05 -3.73
CA MET A 107 16.20 18.16 -3.97
C MET A 107 16.91 19.46 -4.36
N ASP A 108 18.11 19.69 -3.82
CA ASP A 108 19.00 20.78 -4.23
C ASP A 108 20.45 20.26 -4.25
N SER A 109 20.91 19.87 -5.44
CA SER A 109 22.27 19.36 -5.64
C SER A 109 23.38 20.37 -5.33
N THR A 110 23.04 21.65 -5.14
CA THR A 110 24.00 22.74 -4.87
C THR A 110 24.15 23.05 -3.39
N ARG A 111 23.12 22.79 -2.56
CA ARG A 111 23.12 23.16 -1.13
C ARG A 111 22.69 22.04 -0.18
N SER A 112 21.96 21.03 -0.66
CA SER A 112 21.41 19.95 0.16
C SER A 112 21.31 18.63 -0.61
N TYR A 113 22.24 17.71 -0.30
CA TYR A 113 22.23 16.34 -0.84
C TYR A 113 21.09 15.44 -0.31
N LYS A 114 20.09 16.00 0.38
CA LYS A 114 18.94 15.23 0.85
C LYS A 114 17.97 15.01 -0.31
N ALA A 115 17.68 13.75 -0.59
CA ALA A 115 16.64 13.36 -1.54
C ALA A 115 15.26 13.28 -0.87
N PRO A 116 14.16 13.36 -1.64
CA PRO A 116 12.81 13.27 -1.09
C PRO A 116 12.56 12.04 -0.22
N LYS A 117 13.09 10.87 -0.59
CA LYS A 117 12.94 9.64 0.20
C LYS A 117 13.54 9.74 1.61
N ASN A 118 14.56 10.58 1.80
CA ASN A 118 15.18 10.80 3.11
C ASN A 118 14.32 11.65 4.06
N LEU A 119 13.16 12.14 3.60
CA LEU A 119 12.20 12.82 4.46
C LEU A 119 11.31 11.84 5.24
N PHE A 120 11.23 10.59 4.79
CA PHE A 120 10.47 9.53 5.43
C PHE A 120 11.37 8.75 6.40
N SER A 121 10.78 8.23 7.47
CA SER A 121 11.55 7.62 8.57
C SER A 121 12.14 6.25 8.22
N ASP A 122 11.49 5.53 7.32
CA ASP A 122 11.91 4.25 6.76
C ASP A 122 12.82 4.41 5.52
N GLY A 123 12.92 5.61 4.96
CA GLY A 123 13.70 5.89 3.75
C GLY A 123 13.03 5.42 2.46
N GLU A 124 11.78 4.96 2.55
CA GLU A 124 10.97 4.49 1.43
C GLU A 124 9.91 5.54 1.09
N PHE A 125 9.61 5.68 -0.21
CA PHE A 125 8.59 6.63 -0.63
C PHE A 125 7.20 5.95 -0.67
N PRO A 126 6.16 6.49 -0.02
CA PRO A 126 4.83 5.88 -0.05
C PRO A 126 4.24 5.82 -1.47
N MET A 127 3.65 4.68 -1.82
CA MET A 127 3.03 4.41 -3.13
C MET A 127 1.58 3.97 -2.98
N ASN A 128 0.86 3.81 -4.07
CA ASN A 128 -0.49 3.24 -4.03
C ASN A 128 -0.45 1.72 -3.77
N SER A 129 -1.62 1.09 -3.66
CA SER A 129 -1.81 -0.33 -3.36
C SER A 129 -1.24 -1.28 -4.41
N ASN A 130 -0.94 -0.78 -5.61
CA ASN A 130 -0.36 -1.51 -6.73
C ASN A 130 1.16 -1.30 -6.83
N ASN A 131 1.78 -0.67 -5.82
CA ASN A 131 3.18 -0.23 -5.84
C ASN A 131 3.48 0.76 -6.98
N PHE A 132 2.48 1.54 -7.38
CA PHE A 132 2.63 2.59 -8.39
C PHE A 132 2.81 3.95 -7.69
N PRO A 133 3.81 4.77 -8.10
CA PRO A 133 4.04 6.09 -7.51
C PRO A 133 2.89 7.07 -7.75
N PHE A 134 2.70 8.02 -6.83
CA PHE A 134 1.77 9.12 -7.04
C PHE A 134 2.40 10.23 -7.90
N SER A 135 1.57 11.00 -8.60
CA SER A 135 1.97 12.22 -9.31
C SER A 135 2.04 13.41 -8.36
N TYR A 136 2.99 14.32 -8.58
CA TYR A 136 3.24 15.50 -7.75
C TYR A 136 3.53 16.76 -8.56
N GLU A 137 2.80 17.82 -8.24
CA GLU A 137 3.00 19.16 -8.81
C GLU A 137 3.02 20.22 -7.70
N THR A 138 3.73 21.32 -7.94
CA THR A 138 3.73 22.49 -7.06
C THR A 138 3.80 23.79 -7.84
N TRP A 139 3.10 24.81 -7.36
CA TRP A 139 3.12 26.16 -7.94
C TRP A 139 2.92 27.21 -6.85
N SER A 140 3.26 28.46 -7.15
CA SER A 140 3.04 29.61 -6.27
C SER A 140 2.08 30.60 -6.92
N ASP A 141 1.13 31.13 -6.16
CA ASP A 141 0.27 32.24 -6.57
C ASP A 141 0.60 33.47 -5.72
N THR A 142 0.51 34.66 -6.31
CA THR A 142 0.76 35.94 -5.61
C THR A 142 -0.52 36.76 -5.61
N LEU A 143 -1.09 36.99 -4.44
CA LEU A 143 -2.27 37.83 -4.29
C LEU A 143 -1.91 39.28 -4.59
N PHE A 144 -2.42 39.81 -5.70
CA PHE A 144 -2.16 41.17 -6.17
C PHE A 144 -2.55 42.28 -5.17
N SER A 145 -3.44 41.99 -4.21
CA SER A 145 -3.95 42.94 -3.23
C SER A 145 -3.10 43.03 -1.95
N SER A 146 -2.49 41.92 -1.50
CA SER A 146 -1.69 41.87 -0.26
C SER A 146 -0.19 41.69 -0.50
N GLY A 147 0.21 41.25 -1.69
CA GLY A 147 1.59 40.81 -1.98
C GLY A 147 1.95 39.47 -1.33
N GLU A 148 0.96 38.76 -0.78
CA GLU A 148 1.12 37.46 -0.14
C GLU A 148 1.32 36.37 -1.20
N VAL A 149 2.37 35.56 -1.03
CA VAL A 149 2.68 34.43 -1.91
C VAL A 149 2.16 33.16 -1.23
N SER A 150 1.14 32.53 -1.82
CA SER A 150 0.64 31.23 -1.39
C SER A 150 1.30 30.13 -2.21
N GLN A 151 1.81 29.10 -1.56
CA GLN A 151 2.40 27.94 -2.24
C GLN A 151 1.42 26.78 -2.22
N TYR A 152 1.28 26.10 -3.35
CA TYR A 152 0.36 24.99 -3.54
C TYR A 152 1.12 23.72 -3.86
N ILE A 153 0.61 22.59 -3.35
CA ILE A 153 1.00 21.26 -3.80
C ILE A 153 -0.24 20.50 -4.26
N LYS A 154 -0.06 19.69 -5.30
CA LYS A 154 -1.06 18.73 -5.77
C LYS A 154 -0.43 17.34 -5.79
N ILE A 155 -1.07 16.38 -5.13
CA ILE A 155 -0.72 14.96 -5.19
C ILE A 155 -1.90 14.23 -5.81
N GLU A 156 -1.66 13.37 -6.80
CA GLU A 156 -2.70 12.67 -7.55
C GLU A 156 -2.34 11.21 -7.80
N ASP A 157 -3.33 10.32 -7.73
CA ASP A 157 -3.20 8.94 -8.17
C ASP A 157 -3.64 8.80 -9.63
N ILE A 158 -2.68 8.54 -10.52
CA ILE A 158 -2.89 8.43 -11.96
C ILE A 158 -2.89 6.98 -12.46
N ASP A 159 -2.81 5.99 -11.56
CA ASP A 159 -2.87 4.57 -11.91
C ASP A 159 -4.30 4.14 -12.19
N GLU A 160 -4.62 3.80 -13.45
CA GLU A 160 -5.96 3.39 -13.89
C GLU A 160 -6.47 2.13 -13.17
N ASP A 161 -5.57 1.25 -12.74
CA ASP A 161 -5.89 0.01 -12.04
C ASP A 161 -6.01 0.21 -10.51
N SER A 162 -5.80 1.43 -10.02
CA SER A 162 -5.92 1.76 -8.61
C SER A 162 -7.37 2.05 -8.20
N PRO A 163 -7.83 1.60 -7.02
CA PRO A 163 -9.15 1.97 -6.49
C PRO A 163 -9.29 3.47 -6.18
N THR A 164 -8.18 4.23 -6.27
CA THR A 164 -8.14 5.68 -6.06
C THR A 164 -7.75 6.47 -7.30
N PHE A 165 -7.82 5.86 -8.48
CA PHE A 165 -7.58 6.54 -9.76
C PHE A 165 -8.34 7.88 -9.87
N GLY A 166 -7.62 8.94 -10.24
CA GLY A 166 -8.13 10.30 -10.42
C GLY A 166 -8.44 11.04 -9.11
N LYS A 167 -8.13 10.47 -7.94
CA LYS A 167 -8.19 11.21 -6.67
C LYS A 167 -6.96 12.10 -6.55
N SER A 168 -7.21 13.37 -6.27
CA SER A 168 -6.15 14.35 -6.02
C SER A 168 -6.45 15.22 -4.81
N PHE A 169 -5.38 15.71 -4.20
CA PHE A 169 -5.44 16.66 -3.08
C PHE A 169 -4.65 17.91 -3.45
N ILE A 170 -5.30 19.07 -3.37
CA ILE A 170 -4.65 20.37 -3.51
C ILE A 170 -4.61 21.03 -2.14
N HIS A 171 -3.41 21.43 -1.71
CA HIS A 171 -3.21 22.09 -0.43
C HIS A 171 -2.33 23.31 -0.59
N SER A 172 -2.64 24.36 0.16
CA SER A 172 -1.88 25.60 0.17
C SER A 172 -1.33 25.93 1.56
N ILE A 173 -0.29 26.75 1.56
CA ILE A 173 0.28 27.40 2.75
C ILE A 173 0.45 28.89 2.52
#